data_AF-A0A1I8CS62-F1
#
_entry.id   AF-A0A1I8CS62-F1
#
_cell.length_a   1.000
_cell.length_b   1.000
_cell.length_c   1.000
_cell.angle_alpha   90.00
_cell.angle_beta   90.00
_cell.angle_gamma   90.00
#
_symmetry.space_group_name_H-M   'P 1'
#
loop_
_entity.id
_entity.type
_entity.pdbx_description
1 polymer ?
#
loop_
_entity_poly.entity_id
_entity_poly.type
_entity_poly.pdbx_seq_one_letter_code
_entity_poly.pdbx_strand_id
1 'polypeptide(L)'
;MVKLISLAAIDGMLILWNRKKSRVAFFVSNCLTRNNRHQYADQISMYYPVDKFGKCGEKTVNRHDGYQLLKNNYKYYLAFENGNCRDYVTEKFFINALQNQVIPIVLGPSIDFYKKISPPNSFIHVSQFKNAHALVEYLKYLDRNSTAYQEYFEWNNYGSLVGSKYWCRICNFAQDMPNKIYHDIENWWKQKGDCNNQQSQWDLYVNEFWEDPALQYDYMRPCKGNLTFDYNMWDEIWIPNTCFINSKSAQIHSSPFRNVFLMVFPNGSLWSNWRIKSKGPCDINLRHFPMDSMTCFLTFTSYNYNIREVRMNWNDPLPVQIYKEIELPDFTLMNFSYVTVVKGYAAGDWDELTVSFTFKRRYGWYLLQGYIPTYLTVFISWIPFYLSPSALAARTMISVNALLAMTFQFGNVIRNLPRVNYVKAIDVWFLSGIGFIFMTLLELAVVGFATRNDESASGQMRDSRRKKKVGTRLRHSYFNFRRNQNLS
;
A
#
# COMPACT_ATOMS: atom_id res chain seq x y z
N MET A 1 -7.01 -38.34 -21.50
CA MET A 1 -8.18 -37.78 -22.21
C MET A 1 -7.64 -36.91 -23.34
N VAL A 2 -7.67 -37.41 -24.58
CA VAL A 2 -7.15 -36.69 -25.76
C VAL A 2 -8.12 -35.54 -26.06
N LYS A 3 -7.67 -34.28 -25.89
CA LYS A 3 -8.49 -33.11 -26.21
C LYS A 3 -8.64 -33.00 -27.73
N LEU A 4 -9.82 -33.33 -28.25
CA LEU A 4 -10.23 -32.99 -29.61
C LEU A 4 -10.56 -31.49 -29.66
N ILE A 5 -9.55 -30.66 -29.94
CA ILE A 5 -9.79 -29.29 -30.38
C ILE A 5 -10.26 -29.39 -31.84
N SER A 6 -11.43 -28.85 -32.17
CA SER A 6 -11.90 -28.90 -33.56
C SER A 6 -10.97 -28.09 -34.47
N LEU A 7 -10.68 -28.60 -35.67
CA LEU A 7 -9.82 -27.93 -36.66
C LEU A 7 -10.28 -26.49 -36.95
N ALA A 8 -11.60 -26.24 -36.94
CA ALA A 8 -12.17 -24.90 -37.13
C ALA A 8 -11.82 -23.90 -36.00
N ALA A 9 -11.66 -24.37 -34.76
CA ALA A 9 -11.26 -23.53 -33.63
C ALA A 9 -9.78 -23.14 -33.72
N ILE A 10 -8.92 -24.06 -34.17
CA ILE A 10 -7.48 -23.83 -34.38
C ILE A 10 -7.28 -22.80 -35.51
N ASP A 11 -7.99 -22.96 -36.63
CA ASP A 11 -7.90 -22.03 -37.77
C ASP A 11 -8.39 -20.62 -37.41
N GLY A 12 -9.51 -20.49 -36.70
CA GLY A 12 -10.01 -19.19 -36.24
C GLY A 12 -9.06 -18.47 -35.29
N MET A 13 -8.37 -19.21 -34.42
CA MET A 13 -7.40 -18.68 -33.48
C MET A 13 -6.05 -18.31 -34.12
N LEU A 14 -5.59 -19.08 -35.10
CA LEU A 14 -4.40 -18.74 -35.88
C LEU A 14 -4.62 -17.46 -36.70
N ILE A 15 -5.82 -17.27 -37.26
CA ILE A 15 -6.24 -16.03 -37.93
C ILE A 15 -6.21 -14.85 -36.96
N LEU A 16 -6.72 -15.00 -35.74
CA LEU A 16 -6.69 -13.96 -34.71
C LEU A 16 -5.26 -13.60 -34.30
N TRP A 17 -4.38 -14.59 -34.12
CA TRP A 17 -2.97 -14.36 -33.76
C TRP A 17 -2.21 -13.59 -34.86
N ASN A 18 -2.45 -13.92 -36.13
CA ASN A 18 -1.84 -13.25 -37.28
C ASN A 18 -2.34 -11.80 -37.49
N ARG A 19 -3.62 -11.52 -37.17
CA ARG A 19 -4.21 -10.18 -37.35
C ARG A 19 -3.85 -9.19 -36.24
N LYS A 20 -3.64 -9.67 -35.02
CA LYS A 20 -3.39 -8.81 -33.85
C LYS A 20 -1.94 -8.35 -33.77
N LYS A 21 -1.73 -7.10 -33.38
CA LYS A 21 -0.40 -6.52 -33.17
C LYS A 21 0.22 -7.06 -31.87
N SER A 22 1.51 -7.35 -31.93
CA SER A 22 2.37 -7.62 -30.76
C SER A 22 2.59 -6.35 -29.94
N ARG A 23 1.53 -5.90 -29.26
CA ARG A 23 1.48 -4.69 -28.43
C ARG A 23 0.52 -4.92 -27.27
N VAL A 24 0.71 -4.12 -26.22
CA VAL A 24 -0.16 -4.10 -25.04
C VAL A 24 -1.03 -2.85 -25.07
N ALA A 25 -2.33 -2.98 -24.80
CA ALA A 25 -3.21 -1.85 -24.55
C ALA A 25 -3.43 -1.65 -23.04
N PHE A 26 -3.48 -0.40 -22.60
CA PHE A 26 -3.78 -0.05 -21.21
C PHE A 26 -4.82 1.07 -21.14
N PHE A 27 -6.05 0.74 -20.74
CA PHE A 27 -7.12 1.74 -20.59
C PHE A 27 -7.16 2.23 -19.15
N VAL A 28 -6.86 3.50 -18.93
CA VAL A 28 -6.66 4.05 -17.59
C VAL A 28 -7.25 5.46 -17.45
N SER A 29 -8.20 5.56 -16.52
CA SER A 29 -8.90 6.82 -16.18
C SER A 29 -8.57 7.33 -14.77
N ASN A 30 -8.11 6.45 -13.87
CA ASN A 30 -7.68 6.82 -12.53
C ASN A 30 -6.14 6.85 -12.43
N CYS A 31 -5.59 8.06 -12.31
CA CYS A 31 -4.14 8.27 -12.33
C CYS A 31 -3.50 8.11 -10.96
N LEU A 32 -4.30 8.15 -9.89
CA LEU A 32 -3.83 8.11 -8.51
C LEU A 32 -4.25 6.79 -7.86
N THR A 33 -3.37 5.79 -7.92
CA THR A 33 -3.59 4.48 -7.29
C THR A 33 -2.43 4.09 -6.38
N ARG A 34 -2.73 3.32 -5.32
CA ARG A 34 -1.75 2.93 -4.29
C ARG A 34 -0.91 1.70 -4.67
N ASN A 35 -1.29 1.00 -5.74
CA ASN A 35 -0.66 -0.25 -6.15
C ASN A 35 0.45 -0.08 -7.20
N ASN A 36 0.94 1.14 -7.41
CA ASN A 36 2.05 1.44 -8.33
C ASN A 36 1.86 0.91 -9.76
N ARG A 37 0.61 0.68 -10.18
CA ARG A 37 0.29 0.07 -11.48
C ARG A 37 0.82 0.87 -12.67
N HIS A 38 0.87 2.20 -12.52
CA HIS A 38 1.39 3.11 -13.54
C HIS A 38 2.89 2.91 -13.71
N GLN A 39 3.64 2.88 -12.60
CA GLN A 39 5.09 2.63 -12.61
C GLN A 39 5.42 1.27 -13.21
N TYR A 40 4.63 0.23 -12.91
CA TYR A 40 4.84 -1.09 -13.50
C TYR A 40 4.51 -1.11 -15.00
N ALA A 41 3.45 -0.41 -15.43
CA ALA A 41 3.16 -0.23 -16.86
C ALA A 41 4.27 0.55 -17.58
N ASP A 42 4.87 1.56 -16.92
CA ASP A 42 6.01 2.32 -17.44
C ASP A 42 7.23 1.42 -17.61
N GLN A 43 7.52 0.54 -16.65
CA GLN A 43 8.60 -0.44 -16.75
C GLN A 43 8.40 -1.41 -17.91
N ILE A 44 7.16 -1.87 -18.18
CA ILE A 44 6.87 -2.68 -19.36
C ILE A 44 7.13 -1.87 -20.64
N SER A 45 6.72 -0.60 -20.66
CA SER A 45 6.86 0.28 -21.84
C SER A 45 8.31 0.53 -22.26
N MET A 46 9.28 0.35 -21.36
CA MET A 46 10.71 0.44 -21.68
C MET A 46 11.20 -0.70 -22.58
N TYR A 47 10.54 -1.86 -22.56
CA TYR A 47 11.01 -3.07 -23.26
C TYR A 47 9.99 -3.63 -24.27
N TYR A 48 8.74 -3.16 -24.22
CA TYR A 48 7.64 -3.64 -25.06
C TYR A 48 6.66 -2.50 -25.38
N PRO A 49 6.11 -2.41 -26.59
CA PRO A 49 5.19 -1.33 -26.95
C PRO A 49 3.87 -1.38 -26.17
N VAL A 50 3.61 -0.33 -25.38
CA VAL A 50 2.38 -0.14 -24.58
C VAL A 50 1.63 1.10 -25.07
N ASP A 51 0.38 0.93 -25.48
CA ASP A 51 -0.51 2.03 -25.84
C ASP A 51 -1.45 2.37 -24.67
N LYS A 52 -1.31 3.57 -24.11
CA LYS A 52 -2.12 4.05 -22.98
C LYS A 52 -3.28 4.91 -23.47
N PHE A 53 -4.50 4.51 -23.10
CA PHE A 53 -5.73 5.20 -23.48
C PHE A 53 -6.48 5.74 -22.25
N GLY A 54 -7.20 6.85 -22.42
CA GLY A 54 -8.04 7.45 -21.39
C GLY A 54 -7.38 8.66 -20.71
N LYS A 55 -7.96 9.11 -19.60
CA LYS A 55 -7.57 10.35 -18.91
C LYS A 55 -6.09 10.41 -18.48
N CYS A 56 -5.47 9.26 -18.24
CA CYS A 56 -4.07 9.16 -17.82
C CYS A 56 -3.14 8.67 -18.94
N GLY A 57 -3.63 8.61 -20.18
CA GLY A 57 -2.88 8.19 -21.35
C GLY A 57 -2.84 9.29 -22.41
N GLU A 58 -2.07 9.05 -23.46
CA GLU A 58 -1.88 10.00 -24.57
C GLU A 58 -2.98 9.87 -25.64
N LYS A 59 -3.71 8.74 -25.64
CA LYS A 59 -4.72 8.41 -26.64
C LYS A 59 -6.12 8.43 -26.03
N THR A 60 -7.12 8.86 -26.79
CA THR A 60 -8.52 8.83 -26.37
C THR A 60 -9.32 7.89 -27.25
N VAL A 61 -10.18 7.07 -26.65
CA VAL A 61 -11.08 6.17 -27.38
C VAL A 61 -12.40 6.07 -26.62
N ASN A 62 -13.52 6.08 -27.35
CA ASN A 62 -14.83 5.82 -26.75
C ASN A 62 -14.95 4.35 -26.34
N ARG A 63 -15.82 4.05 -25.38
CA ARG A 63 -15.90 2.72 -24.78
C ARG A 63 -16.24 1.61 -25.79
N HIS A 64 -17.17 1.87 -26.70
CA HIS A 64 -17.59 0.89 -27.72
C HIS A 64 -16.49 0.61 -28.73
N ASP A 65 -15.88 1.67 -29.26
CA ASP A 65 -14.75 1.59 -30.20
C ASP A 65 -13.52 0.94 -29.53
N GLY A 66 -13.33 1.18 -28.23
CA GLY A 66 -12.25 0.60 -27.44
C GLY A 66 -12.33 -0.93 -27.36
N TYR A 67 -13.52 -1.52 -27.24
CA TYR A 67 -13.68 -2.98 -27.25
C TYR A 67 -13.36 -3.59 -28.60
N GLN A 68 -13.83 -2.98 -29.69
CA GLN A 68 -13.51 -3.42 -31.05
C GLN A 68 -12.01 -3.27 -31.35
N LEU A 69 -11.40 -2.18 -30.88
CA LEU A 69 -9.96 -1.94 -30.98
C LEU A 69 -9.17 -3.04 -30.26
N LEU A 70 -9.52 -3.36 -29.00
CA LEU A 70 -8.90 -4.44 -28.25
C LEU A 70 -9.06 -5.79 -28.97
N LYS A 71 -10.28 -6.11 -29.39
CA LYS A 71 -10.62 -7.37 -30.04
C LYS A 71 -9.88 -7.58 -31.35
N ASN A 72 -9.70 -6.55 -32.17
CA ASN A 72 -9.15 -6.70 -33.51
C ASN A 72 -7.63 -6.46 -33.56
N ASN A 73 -7.08 -5.59 -32.70
CA ASN A 73 -5.72 -5.07 -32.89
C ASN A 73 -4.71 -5.48 -31.82
N TYR A 74 -5.13 -5.94 -30.64
CA TYR A 74 -4.22 -6.17 -29.52
C TYR A 74 -4.20 -7.63 -29.06
N LYS A 75 -2.99 -8.18 -28.89
CA LYS A 75 -2.74 -9.49 -28.29
C LYS A 75 -2.88 -9.47 -26.76
N TYR A 76 -2.46 -8.38 -26.12
CA TYR A 76 -2.41 -8.26 -24.66
C TYR A 76 -3.10 -6.99 -24.15
N TYR A 77 -3.67 -7.08 -22.94
CA TYR A 77 -4.30 -5.96 -22.25
C TYR A 77 -3.87 -5.91 -20.79
N LEU A 78 -3.46 -4.73 -20.29
CA LEU A 78 -3.19 -4.51 -18.88
C LEU A 78 -4.50 -4.37 -18.11
N ALA A 79 -4.98 -5.48 -17.56
CA ALA A 79 -6.12 -5.54 -16.65
C ALA A 79 -5.69 -5.18 -15.21
N PHE A 80 -5.05 -4.02 -15.04
CA PHE A 80 -4.52 -3.58 -13.76
C PHE A 80 -5.58 -2.91 -12.90
N GLU A 81 -5.81 -3.47 -11.72
CA GLU A 81 -6.81 -2.96 -10.80
C GLU A 81 -6.38 -1.67 -10.10
N ASN A 82 -7.33 -0.95 -9.52
CA ASN A 82 -7.01 0.28 -8.76
C ASN A 82 -6.37 0.00 -7.39
N GLY A 83 -6.41 -1.25 -6.93
CA GLY A 83 -5.85 -1.71 -5.66
C GLY A 83 -5.67 -3.22 -5.67
N ASN A 84 -4.78 -3.73 -4.81
CA ASN A 84 -4.46 -5.16 -4.73
C ASN A 84 -5.24 -5.81 -3.58
N CYS A 85 -6.57 -5.69 -3.63
CA CYS A 85 -7.46 -6.18 -2.57
C CYS A 85 -8.07 -7.52 -2.97
N ARG A 86 -8.25 -8.43 -2.01
CA ARG A 86 -9.08 -9.64 -2.20
C ARG A 86 -10.48 -9.26 -2.69
N ASP A 87 -11.04 -10.10 -3.55
CA ASP A 87 -12.36 -9.91 -4.17
C ASP A 87 -12.50 -8.69 -5.11
N TYR A 88 -11.44 -7.87 -5.27
CA TYR A 88 -11.47 -6.71 -6.15
C TYR A 88 -10.94 -7.04 -7.55
N VAL A 89 -11.80 -7.67 -8.37
CA VAL A 89 -11.57 -7.88 -9.80
C VAL A 89 -12.76 -7.34 -10.58
N THR A 90 -12.47 -6.49 -11.56
CA THR A 90 -13.46 -5.61 -12.18
C THR A 90 -13.68 -5.93 -13.66
N GLU A 91 -14.41 -5.05 -14.36
CA GLU A 91 -14.65 -5.13 -15.80
C GLU A 91 -13.36 -5.24 -16.62
N LYS A 92 -12.23 -4.75 -16.10
CA LYS A 92 -10.93 -4.78 -16.79
C LYS A 92 -10.50 -6.21 -17.12
N PHE A 93 -10.75 -7.15 -16.22
CA PHE A 93 -10.39 -8.54 -16.42
C PHE A 93 -11.41 -9.28 -17.28
N PHE A 94 -12.67 -9.29 -16.85
CA PHE A 94 -13.71 -10.11 -17.48
C PHE A 94 -14.21 -9.54 -18.81
N ILE A 95 -14.50 -8.24 -18.84
CA ILE A 95 -15.17 -7.59 -19.97
C ILE A 95 -14.15 -7.05 -20.96
N ASN A 96 -13.17 -6.26 -20.52
CA ASN A 96 -12.24 -5.61 -21.44
C ASN A 96 -11.30 -6.62 -22.09
N ALA A 97 -10.80 -7.61 -21.34
CA ALA A 97 -9.86 -8.60 -21.85
C ALA A 97 -10.53 -9.89 -22.33
N LEU A 98 -11.05 -10.72 -21.42
CA LEU A 98 -11.46 -12.09 -21.76
C LEU A 98 -12.63 -12.12 -22.77
N GLN A 99 -13.68 -11.31 -22.57
CA GLN A 99 -14.80 -11.23 -23.53
C GLN A 99 -14.39 -10.72 -24.92
N ASN A 100 -13.29 -9.97 -25.02
CA ASN A 100 -12.76 -9.46 -26.30
C ASN A 100 -11.61 -10.32 -26.86
N GLN A 101 -11.42 -11.54 -26.36
CA GLN A 101 -10.39 -12.47 -26.84
C GLN A 101 -8.97 -11.85 -26.79
N VAL A 102 -8.65 -11.15 -25.71
CA VAL A 102 -7.32 -10.57 -25.44
C VAL A 102 -6.76 -11.20 -24.18
N ILE A 103 -5.46 -11.51 -24.15
CA ILE A 103 -4.82 -12.07 -22.96
C ILE A 103 -4.70 -10.97 -21.88
N PRO A 104 -5.34 -11.12 -20.70
CA PRO A 104 -5.20 -10.18 -19.60
C PRO A 104 -3.87 -10.38 -18.88
N ILE A 105 -3.11 -9.30 -18.77
CA ILE A 105 -1.99 -9.17 -17.84
C ILE A 105 -2.53 -8.48 -16.59
N VAL A 106 -2.54 -9.17 -15.46
CA VAL A 106 -3.23 -8.73 -14.24
C VAL A 106 -2.26 -8.27 -13.16
N LEU A 107 -2.66 -7.19 -12.48
CA LEU A 107 -2.06 -6.67 -11.26
C LEU A 107 -3.22 -6.28 -10.34
N GLY A 108 -3.44 -7.07 -9.29
CA GLY A 108 -4.60 -6.93 -8.41
C GLY A 108 -4.50 -7.89 -7.21
N PRO A 109 -5.58 -8.62 -6.85
CA PRO A 109 -5.54 -9.67 -5.82
C PRO A 109 -4.52 -10.78 -6.13
N SER A 110 -4.31 -11.71 -5.18
CA SER A 110 -3.32 -12.79 -5.33
C SER A 110 -3.60 -13.69 -6.55
N ILE A 111 -2.54 -14.32 -7.08
CA ILE A 111 -2.67 -15.27 -8.19
C ILE A 111 -3.63 -16.42 -7.86
N ASP A 112 -3.63 -16.90 -6.62
CA ASP A 112 -4.53 -17.97 -6.17
C ASP A 112 -5.98 -17.52 -6.16
N PHE A 113 -6.23 -16.24 -5.90
CA PHE A 113 -7.56 -15.67 -6.02
C PHE A 113 -8.01 -15.66 -7.48
N TYR A 114 -7.19 -15.15 -8.40
CA TYR A 114 -7.51 -15.18 -9.83
C TYR A 114 -7.79 -16.60 -10.32
N LYS A 115 -6.96 -17.59 -9.95
CA LYS A 115 -7.17 -19.01 -10.30
C LYS A 115 -8.52 -19.58 -9.84
N LYS A 116 -9.10 -19.06 -8.76
CA LYS A 116 -10.42 -19.50 -8.25
C LYS A 116 -11.58 -18.92 -9.05
N ILE A 117 -11.43 -17.72 -9.58
CA ILE A 117 -12.53 -16.96 -10.22
C ILE A 117 -12.44 -16.93 -11.75
N SER A 118 -11.32 -17.38 -12.32
CA SER A 118 -11.08 -17.35 -13.76
C SER A 118 -10.87 -18.76 -14.31
N PRO A 119 -11.13 -18.97 -15.62
CA PRO A 119 -10.81 -20.23 -16.25
C PRO A 119 -9.30 -20.55 -16.16
N PRO A 120 -8.92 -21.83 -16.10
CA PRO A 120 -7.52 -22.22 -16.03
C PRO A 120 -6.75 -21.70 -17.25
N ASN A 121 -5.51 -21.27 -17.01
CA ASN A 121 -4.60 -20.73 -18.02
C ASN A 121 -5.15 -19.52 -18.82
N SER A 122 -6.08 -18.74 -18.28
CA SER A 122 -6.71 -17.63 -19.02
C SER A 122 -6.03 -16.26 -18.86
N PHE A 123 -4.98 -16.16 -18.04
CA PHE A 123 -4.38 -14.87 -17.66
C PHE A 123 -2.90 -14.97 -17.28
N ILE A 124 -2.20 -13.83 -17.35
CA ILE A 124 -0.81 -13.69 -16.94
C ILE A 124 -0.76 -12.81 -15.70
N HIS A 125 -0.33 -13.35 -14.57
CA HIS A 125 -0.17 -12.60 -13.34
C HIS A 125 1.25 -12.04 -13.21
N VAL A 126 1.39 -10.74 -12.96
CA VAL A 126 2.71 -10.09 -12.91
C VAL A 126 3.66 -10.70 -11.85
N SER A 127 3.11 -11.28 -10.77
CA SER A 127 3.90 -11.89 -9.69
C SER A 127 4.56 -13.22 -10.08
N GLN A 128 4.24 -13.79 -11.25
CA GLN A 128 4.93 -14.98 -11.77
C GLN A 128 6.35 -14.64 -12.26
N PHE A 129 6.65 -13.35 -12.44
CA PHE A 129 7.90 -12.87 -13.00
C PHE A 129 8.68 -12.08 -11.95
N LYS A 130 10.01 -12.23 -11.97
CA LYS A 130 10.91 -11.51 -11.06
C LYS A 130 10.83 -9.99 -11.24
N ASN A 131 10.61 -9.52 -12.46
CA ASN A 131 10.51 -8.10 -12.82
C ASN A 131 9.77 -7.93 -14.17
N ALA A 132 9.50 -6.68 -14.55
CA ALA A 132 8.81 -6.36 -15.80
C ALA A 132 9.58 -6.84 -17.05
N HIS A 133 10.91 -6.87 -17.01
CA HIS A 133 11.73 -7.35 -18.12
C HIS A 133 11.50 -8.84 -18.39
N ALA A 134 11.48 -9.68 -17.33
CA ALA A 134 11.18 -11.10 -17.45
C ALA A 134 9.76 -11.38 -17.96
N LEU A 135 8.78 -10.56 -17.55
CA LEU A 135 7.43 -10.60 -18.12
C LEU A 135 7.46 -10.28 -19.62
N VAL A 136 8.18 -9.24 -20.03
CA VAL A 136 8.27 -8.84 -21.45
C VAL A 136 8.94 -9.90 -22.31
N GLU A 137 9.99 -10.57 -21.82
CA GLU A 137 10.60 -11.69 -22.56
C GLU A 137 9.60 -12.84 -22.76
N TYR A 138 8.74 -13.10 -21.79
CA TYR A 138 7.65 -14.06 -21.94
C TYR A 138 6.60 -13.61 -22.96
N LEU A 139 6.24 -12.32 -23.01
CA LEU A 139 5.36 -11.80 -24.06
C LEU A 139 5.97 -11.96 -25.46
N LYS A 140 7.28 -11.69 -25.61
CA LYS A 140 8.00 -11.91 -26.88
C LYS A 140 8.05 -13.39 -27.28
N TYR A 141 8.12 -14.30 -26.30
CA TYR A 141 8.00 -15.73 -26.55
C TYR A 141 6.62 -16.09 -27.12
N LEU A 142 5.53 -15.59 -26.50
CA LEU A 142 4.16 -15.79 -26.99
C LEU A 142 3.92 -15.14 -28.37
N ASP A 143 4.63 -14.06 -28.69
CA ASP A 143 4.57 -13.44 -30.02
C ASP A 143 5.19 -14.29 -31.12
N ARG A 144 6.12 -15.19 -30.78
CA ARG A 144 6.80 -16.10 -31.72
C ARG A 144 6.21 -17.50 -31.72
N ASN A 145 5.56 -17.89 -30.63
CA ASN A 145 4.97 -19.20 -30.45
C ASN A 145 3.44 -19.13 -30.47
N SER A 146 2.85 -19.39 -31.63
CA SER A 146 1.40 -19.38 -31.82
C SER A 146 0.70 -20.43 -30.96
N THR A 147 1.29 -21.62 -30.78
CA THR A 147 0.73 -22.70 -29.94
C THR A 147 0.61 -22.25 -28.48
N ALA A 148 1.69 -21.73 -27.90
CA ALA A 148 1.68 -21.25 -26.51
C ALA A 148 0.72 -20.06 -26.32
N TYR A 149 0.56 -19.20 -27.33
CA TYR A 149 -0.44 -18.14 -27.30
C TYR A 149 -1.87 -18.70 -27.33
N GLN A 150 -2.13 -19.74 -28.13
CA GLN A 150 -3.45 -20.35 -28.26
C GLN A 150 -3.91 -21.06 -26.99
N GLU A 151 -2.98 -21.61 -26.20
CA GLU A 151 -3.29 -22.24 -24.92
C GLU A 151 -4.05 -21.32 -23.95
N TYR A 152 -3.85 -19.99 -24.05
CA TYR A 152 -4.56 -19.00 -23.23
C TYR A 152 -6.04 -18.85 -23.52
N PHE A 153 -6.52 -19.49 -24.59
CA PHE A 153 -7.89 -19.39 -25.08
C PHE A 153 -8.59 -20.75 -25.16
N GLU A 154 -7.93 -21.84 -24.75
CA GLU A 154 -8.54 -23.16 -24.67
C GLU A 154 -9.80 -23.18 -23.81
N TRP A 155 -9.86 -22.30 -22.80
CA TRP A 155 -10.99 -22.18 -21.90
C TRP A 155 -12.32 -21.89 -22.64
N ASN A 156 -12.28 -21.31 -23.84
CA ASN A 156 -13.46 -21.06 -24.68
C ASN A 156 -14.22 -22.36 -25.05
N ASN A 157 -13.54 -23.51 -25.01
CA ASN A 157 -14.16 -24.80 -25.30
C ASN A 157 -15.00 -25.34 -24.14
N TYR A 158 -14.82 -24.83 -22.92
CA TYR A 158 -15.48 -25.33 -21.71
C TYR A 158 -16.67 -24.48 -21.29
N GLY A 159 -16.87 -23.30 -21.89
CA GLY A 159 -17.98 -22.43 -21.58
C GLY A 159 -17.84 -21.01 -22.14
N SER A 160 -18.87 -20.20 -21.95
CA SER A 160 -18.90 -18.81 -22.37
C SER A 160 -18.95 -17.86 -21.17
N LEU A 161 -18.38 -16.66 -21.35
CA LEU A 161 -18.47 -15.60 -20.34
C LEU A 161 -19.86 -14.98 -20.38
N VAL A 162 -20.76 -15.51 -19.55
CA VAL A 162 -22.11 -14.97 -19.40
C VAL A 162 -22.04 -13.59 -18.73
N GLY A 163 -22.41 -12.56 -19.48
CA GLY A 163 -22.53 -11.19 -18.98
C GLY A 163 -23.43 -11.12 -17.75
N SER A 164 -22.94 -10.50 -16.69
CA SER A 164 -23.63 -10.49 -15.41
C SER A 164 -24.80 -9.49 -15.44
N LYS A 165 -26.03 -9.97 -15.65
CA LYS A 165 -27.16 -9.41 -14.89
C LYS A 165 -26.96 -9.85 -13.44
N TYR A 166 -25.99 -9.24 -12.75
CA TYR A 166 -25.51 -9.65 -11.44
C TYR A 166 -26.67 -9.75 -10.43
N TRP A 167 -27.67 -8.88 -10.54
CA TRP A 167 -28.93 -8.95 -9.81
C TRP A 167 -29.69 -10.27 -9.97
N CYS A 168 -29.76 -10.83 -11.18
CA CYS A 168 -30.44 -12.11 -11.42
C CYS A 168 -29.72 -13.29 -10.75
N ARG A 169 -28.38 -13.26 -10.70
CA ARG A 169 -27.60 -14.29 -9.97
C ARG A 169 -27.73 -14.12 -8.46
N ILE A 170 -27.74 -12.88 -7.97
CA ILE A 170 -28.01 -12.60 -6.55
C ILE A 170 -29.38 -13.15 -6.16
N CYS A 171 -30.43 -12.93 -6.96
CA CYS A 171 -31.74 -13.54 -6.70
C CYS A 171 -31.68 -15.08 -6.64
N ASN A 172 -30.99 -15.72 -7.59
CA ASN A 172 -30.88 -17.18 -7.60
C ASN A 172 -30.07 -17.72 -6.42
N PHE A 173 -29.00 -17.02 -6.01
CA PHE A 173 -28.24 -17.37 -4.82
C PHE A 173 -29.02 -17.09 -3.53
N ALA A 174 -29.84 -16.04 -3.50
CA ALA A 174 -30.63 -15.67 -2.34
C ALA A 174 -31.80 -16.65 -2.05
N GLN A 175 -32.22 -17.44 -3.03
CA GLN A 175 -33.29 -18.43 -2.84
C GLN A 175 -32.88 -19.62 -1.97
N ASP A 176 -31.60 -20.01 -1.97
CA ASP A 176 -31.10 -21.22 -1.28
C ASP A 176 -29.99 -20.96 -0.24
N MET A 177 -29.87 -19.72 0.25
CA MET A 177 -28.80 -19.39 1.22
C MET A 177 -29.25 -19.56 2.67
N PRO A 178 -28.49 -20.27 3.51
CA PRO A 178 -28.71 -20.25 4.95
C PRO A 178 -28.56 -18.82 5.48
N ASN A 179 -29.39 -18.45 6.45
CA ASN A 179 -29.37 -17.12 7.06
C ASN A 179 -27.95 -16.78 7.57
N LYS A 180 -27.28 -15.84 6.88
CA LYS A 180 -26.03 -15.21 7.31
C LYS A 180 -26.31 -13.78 7.72
N ILE A 181 -26.20 -13.49 9.01
CA ILE A 181 -26.37 -12.15 9.56
C ILE A 181 -24.99 -11.59 9.86
N TYR A 182 -24.64 -10.48 9.20
CA TYR A 182 -23.46 -9.69 9.53
C TYR A 182 -23.90 -8.52 10.42
N HIS A 183 -23.57 -8.57 11.70
CA HIS A 183 -23.94 -7.52 12.66
C HIS A 183 -23.24 -6.19 12.37
N ASP A 184 -22.07 -6.24 11.74
CA ASP A 184 -21.30 -5.08 11.33
C ASP A 184 -20.73 -5.32 9.93
N ILE A 185 -21.40 -4.73 8.93
CA ILE A 185 -21.02 -4.85 7.53
C ILE A 185 -19.68 -4.17 7.25
N GLU A 186 -19.34 -3.14 8.03
CA GLU A 186 -18.09 -2.40 7.88
C GLU A 186 -16.92 -3.23 8.40
N ASN A 187 -17.06 -3.91 9.53
CA ASN A 187 -16.05 -4.84 10.05
C ASN A 187 -15.92 -6.10 9.17
N TRP A 188 -17.04 -6.63 8.65
CA TRP A 188 -17.03 -7.74 7.70
C TRP A 188 -16.30 -7.37 6.40
N TRP A 189 -16.61 -6.20 5.83
CA TRP A 189 -15.99 -5.72 4.59
C TRP A 189 -14.54 -5.26 4.79
N LYS A 190 -14.20 -4.75 5.99
CA LYS A 190 -12.86 -4.25 6.33
C LYS A 190 -11.99 -5.28 7.05
N GLN A 191 -12.34 -6.58 7.07
CA GLN A 191 -11.55 -7.59 7.77
C GLN A 191 -10.04 -7.33 7.59
N LYS A 192 -9.38 -7.09 8.73
CA LYS A 192 -7.99 -6.62 8.90
C LYS A 192 -7.07 -7.29 7.87
N GLY A 193 -6.73 -6.58 6.79
CA GLY A 193 -5.66 -7.02 5.89
C GLY A 193 -5.72 -6.59 4.44
N ASP A 194 -6.88 -6.36 3.82
CA ASP A 194 -6.91 -6.48 2.35
C ASP A 194 -6.50 -5.26 1.51
N CYS A 195 -6.55 -4.03 2.04
CA CYS A 195 -6.18 -2.85 1.24
C CYS A 195 -5.12 -1.92 1.88
N ASN A 196 -4.58 -2.23 3.07
CA ASN A 196 -3.54 -1.43 3.72
C ASN A 196 -2.43 -2.33 4.30
N ASN A 197 -1.20 -2.16 3.79
CA ASN A 197 0.00 -2.86 4.25
C ASN A 197 0.54 -2.25 5.55
N GLN A 198 -0.02 -2.63 6.68
CA GLN A 198 0.70 -2.59 7.96
C GLN A 198 0.94 -4.03 8.39
N GLN A 199 2.03 -4.61 7.89
CA GLN A 199 2.42 -6.00 8.17
C GLN A 199 3.83 -5.98 8.72
N SER A 200 4.06 -6.64 9.85
CA SER A 200 5.39 -7.07 10.24
C SER A 200 5.79 -8.27 9.41
N GLN A 201 7.06 -8.38 9.06
CA GLN A 201 7.62 -9.56 8.42
C GLN A 201 8.59 -10.21 9.38
N TRP A 202 8.41 -11.51 9.58
CA TRP A 202 9.14 -12.34 10.52
C TRP A 202 9.87 -13.44 9.76
N ASP A 203 11.08 -13.74 10.21
CA ASP A 203 11.87 -14.90 9.80
C ASP A 203 12.17 -15.67 11.09
N LEU A 204 11.55 -16.84 11.24
CA LEU A 204 11.48 -17.58 12.49
C LEU A 204 11.93 -19.02 12.25
N TYR A 205 12.55 -19.60 13.28
CA TYR A 205 12.73 -21.04 13.39
C TYR A 205 11.70 -21.54 14.38
N VAL A 206 10.78 -22.38 13.91
CA VAL A 206 9.77 -23.01 14.77
C VAL A 206 10.29 -24.37 15.17
N ASN A 207 10.22 -24.67 16.47
CA ASN A 207 10.61 -25.94 17.05
C ASN A 207 9.39 -26.61 17.65
N GLU A 208 9.17 -27.86 17.29
CA GLU A 208 8.07 -28.68 17.77
C GLU A 208 8.61 -29.98 18.32
N PHE A 209 8.10 -30.38 19.48
CA PHE A 209 8.46 -31.62 20.13
C PHE A 209 7.18 -32.36 20.47
N TRP A 210 7.11 -33.63 20.10
CA TRP A 210 6.01 -34.53 20.47
C TRP A 210 6.54 -35.95 20.59
N GLU A 211 5.73 -36.86 21.10
CA GLU A 211 6.07 -38.27 21.24
C GLU A 211 5.14 -39.11 20.37
N ASP A 212 5.72 -40.07 19.65
CA ASP A 212 4.98 -41.07 18.88
C ASP A 212 5.49 -42.47 19.26
N PRO A 213 4.71 -43.23 20.07
CA PRO A 213 5.07 -44.58 20.46
C PRO A 213 5.29 -45.55 19.28
N ALA A 214 4.67 -45.31 18.12
CA ALA A 214 4.84 -46.15 16.94
C ALA A 214 6.24 -46.03 16.31
N LEU A 215 6.95 -44.95 16.62
CA LEU A 215 8.31 -44.68 16.15
C LEU A 215 9.38 -44.99 17.20
N GLN A 216 9.04 -45.67 18.29
CA GLN A 216 10.02 -46.14 19.27
C GLN A 216 10.83 -47.31 18.70
N TYR A 217 12.17 -47.21 18.74
CA TYR A 217 13.08 -48.24 18.22
C TYR A 217 14.21 -48.63 19.16
N ASP A 218 14.18 -48.16 20.41
CA ASP A 218 15.18 -48.47 21.43
C ASP A 218 15.36 -49.98 21.65
N TYR A 219 14.27 -50.75 21.54
CA TYR A 219 14.29 -52.22 21.67
C TYR A 219 15.16 -52.92 20.63
N MET A 220 15.43 -52.26 19.48
CA MET A 220 16.29 -52.80 18.42
C MET A 220 17.79 -52.61 18.68
N ARG A 221 18.17 -51.91 19.77
CA ARG A 221 19.56 -51.55 20.10
C ARG A 221 20.31 -50.94 18.89
N PRO A 222 19.82 -49.79 18.37
CA PRO A 222 20.35 -49.21 17.15
C PRO A 222 21.81 -48.77 17.31
N CYS A 223 22.64 -48.99 16.29
CA CYS A 223 24.04 -48.51 16.27
C CYS A 223 24.14 -46.98 16.29
N LYS A 224 23.12 -46.30 15.77
CA LYS A 224 22.99 -44.84 15.77
C LYS A 224 21.80 -44.47 16.64
N GLY A 225 22.07 -43.75 17.73
CA GLY A 225 21.04 -43.31 18.67
C GLY A 225 19.96 -42.47 17.98
N ASN A 226 20.30 -41.27 17.49
CA ASN A 226 19.30 -40.38 16.92
C ASN A 226 19.26 -40.48 15.39
N LEU A 227 18.07 -40.64 14.83
CA LEU A 227 17.85 -40.65 13.38
C LEU A 227 17.45 -39.24 12.92
N THR A 228 18.07 -38.75 11.85
CA THR A 228 17.80 -37.43 11.27
C THR A 228 17.33 -37.60 9.84
N PHE A 229 16.26 -36.89 9.49
CA PHE A 229 15.60 -36.96 8.20
C PHE A 229 15.51 -35.58 7.55
N ASP A 230 15.35 -35.59 6.23
CA ASP A 230 15.04 -34.41 5.44
C ASP A 230 13.51 -34.20 5.35
N TYR A 231 13.11 -33.19 4.56
CA TYR A 231 11.71 -32.83 4.40
C TYR A 231 10.85 -33.91 3.72
N ASN A 232 11.42 -34.92 3.05
CA ASN A 232 10.61 -35.95 2.35
C ASN A 232 9.90 -36.86 3.36
N MET A 233 10.55 -37.14 4.50
CA MET A 233 9.96 -37.94 5.57
C MET A 233 8.76 -37.25 6.22
N TRP A 234 8.66 -35.93 6.09
CA TRP A 234 7.60 -35.13 6.71
C TRP A 234 6.20 -35.49 6.22
N ASP A 235 6.08 -35.95 4.97
CA ASP A 235 4.79 -36.37 4.38
C ASP A 235 4.41 -37.83 4.74
N GLU A 236 5.36 -38.60 5.29
CA GLU A 236 5.20 -40.03 5.63
C GLU A 236 4.89 -40.26 7.12
N ILE A 237 5.15 -39.29 7.98
CA ILE A 237 4.88 -39.37 9.43
C ILE A 237 3.72 -38.47 9.84
N TRP A 238 3.09 -38.79 10.97
CA TRP A 238 2.10 -37.90 11.55
C TRP A 238 2.73 -36.61 12.09
N ILE A 239 2.10 -35.48 11.80
CA ILE A 239 2.48 -34.15 12.27
C ILE A 239 1.27 -33.42 12.88
N PRO A 240 1.47 -32.50 13.84
CA PRO A 240 0.38 -31.79 14.52
C PRO A 240 -0.35 -30.72 13.67
N ASN A 241 0.02 -30.56 12.38
CA ASN A 241 -0.60 -29.61 11.44
C ASN A 241 -0.76 -28.19 12.00
N THR A 242 0.33 -27.63 12.53
CA THR A 242 0.34 -26.32 13.16
C THR A 242 0.44 -25.17 12.16
N CYS A 243 -0.08 -24.00 12.52
CA CYS A 243 -0.01 -22.82 11.67
C CYS A 243 -0.11 -21.50 12.46
N PHE A 244 0.30 -20.41 11.81
CA PHE A 244 0.05 -19.05 12.31
C PHE A 244 -1.29 -18.54 11.81
N ILE A 245 -2.34 -18.63 12.62
CA ILE A 245 -3.72 -18.29 12.21
C ILE A 245 -3.92 -16.81 11.87
N ASN A 246 -3.17 -15.93 12.52
CA ASN A 246 -3.24 -14.50 12.28
C ASN A 246 -2.26 -14.04 11.18
N SER A 247 -1.55 -14.96 10.53
CA SER A 247 -0.64 -14.62 9.45
C SER A 247 -1.40 -14.25 8.17
N LYS A 248 -0.97 -13.18 7.50
CA LYS A 248 -1.49 -12.82 6.17
C LYS A 248 -0.83 -13.63 5.06
N SER A 249 0.44 -13.99 5.27
CA SER A 249 1.20 -14.87 4.38
C SER A 249 2.26 -15.61 5.16
N ALA A 250 2.40 -16.90 4.92
CA ALA A 250 3.36 -17.78 5.57
C ALA A 250 4.00 -18.67 4.51
N GLN A 251 5.34 -18.71 4.47
CA GLN A 251 6.09 -19.58 3.56
C GLN A 251 7.30 -20.17 4.27
N ILE A 252 7.42 -21.50 4.24
CA ILE A 252 8.64 -22.19 4.65
C ILE A 252 9.75 -21.87 3.64
N HIS A 253 10.95 -21.59 4.14
CA HIS A 253 12.10 -21.26 3.30
C HIS A 253 12.52 -22.46 2.43
N SER A 254 12.98 -22.17 1.21
CA SER A 254 13.56 -23.17 0.31
C SER A 254 14.83 -22.64 -0.36
N SER A 255 16.00 -23.16 -0.01
CA SER A 255 17.26 -22.89 -0.73
C SER A 255 18.40 -23.80 -0.23
N PRO A 256 18.85 -24.82 -1.00
CA PRO A 256 18.31 -25.33 -2.28
C PRO A 256 17.09 -26.26 -2.13
N PHE A 257 16.85 -26.79 -0.92
CA PHE A 257 15.71 -27.64 -0.56
C PHE A 257 14.85 -26.94 0.51
N ARG A 258 13.70 -27.53 0.87
CA ARG A 258 12.84 -27.01 1.95
C ARG A 258 13.60 -27.09 3.28
N ASN A 259 13.67 -25.97 4.00
CA ASN A 259 14.40 -25.84 5.25
C ASN A 259 13.58 -26.42 6.40
N VAL A 260 13.51 -27.74 6.40
CA VAL A 260 12.78 -28.56 7.35
C VAL A 260 13.73 -29.65 7.84
N PHE A 261 13.79 -29.79 9.14
CA PHE A 261 14.63 -30.74 9.85
C PHE A 261 13.74 -31.58 10.75
N LEU A 262 13.95 -32.89 10.73
CA LEU A 262 13.22 -33.84 11.55
C LEU A 262 14.23 -34.80 12.20
N MET A 263 14.09 -35.00 13.51
CA MET A 263 14.88 -35.95 14.27
C MET A 263 13.95 -36.86 15.08
N VAL A 264 14.20 -38.16 15.04
CA VAL A 264 13.48 -39.18 15.82
C VAL A 264 14.47 -39.79 16.81
N PHE A 265 14.13 -39.74 18.10
CA PHE A 265 14.92 -40.31 19.18
C PHE A 265 14.55 -41.78 19.44
N PRO A 266 15.44 -42.60 20.04
CA PRO A 266 15.18 -44.02 20.28
C PRO A 266 13.90 -44.32 21.07
N ASN A 267 13.54 -43.42 21.99
CA ASN A 267 12.37 -43.53 22.86
C ASN A 267 11.04 -43.20 22.15
N GLY A 268 11.06 -42.80 20.87
CA GLY A 268 9.87 -42.37 20.13
C GLY A 268 9.55 -40.88 20.25
N SER A 269 10.37 -40.09 20.93
CA SER A 269 10.26 -38.63 20.88
C SER A 269 10.69 -38.11 19.50
N LEU A 270 10.04 -37.05 19.04
CA LEU A 270 10.34 -36.38 17.78
C LEU A 270 10.67 -34.92 18.04
N TRP A 271 11.63 -34.42 17.28
CA TRP A 271 11.95 -33.00 17.18
C TRP A 271 11.88 -32.56 15.74
N SER A 272 11.03 -31.58 15.50
CA SER A 272 10.83 -30.92 14.23
C SER A 272 11.32 -29.48 14.33
N ASN A 273 12.12 -29.05 13.35
CA ASN A 273 12.57 -27.68 13.21
C ASN A 273 12.37 -27.20 11.78
N TRP A 274 11.73 -26.05 11.61
CA TRP A 274 11.48 -25.51 10.28
C TRP A 274 11.58 -23.99 10.27
N ARG A 275 12.17 -23.47 9.19
CA ARG A 275 12.38 -22.03 9.02
C ARG A 275 11.26 -21.43 8.19
N ILE A 276 10.55 -20.47 8.75
CA ILE A 276 9.39 -19.84 8.13
C ILE A 276 9.54 -18.33 8.01
N LYS A 277 9.15 -17.81 6.85
CA LYS A 277 8.86 -16.40 6.62
C LYS A 277 7.38 -16.16 6.81
N SER A 278 7.01 -15.41 7.86
CA SER A 278 5.61 -15.11 8.19
C SER A 278 5.34 -13.61 8.19
N LYS A 279 4.16 -13.19 7.73
CA LYS A 279 3.70 -11.80 7.84
C LYS A 279 2.57 -11.71 8.85
N GLY A 280 2.83 -11.01 9.95
CA GLY A 280 1.92 -10.86 11.07
C GLY A 280 1.25 -9.49 11.15
N PRO A 281 0.14 -9.38 11.88
CA PRO A 281 -0.48 -8.12 12.20
C PRO A 281 0.32 -7.36 13.27
N CYS A 282 0.17 -6.05 13.29
CA CYS A 282 0.64 -5.19 14.36
C CYS A 282 -0.45 -4.19 14.74
N ASP A 283 -0.61 -3.97 16.04
CA ASP A 283 -1.42 -2.88 16.55
C ASP A 283 -0.54 -1.64 16.68
N ILE A 284 -0.86 -0.64 15.87
CA ILE A 284 -0.10 0.59 15.71
C ILE A 284 -0.92 1.75 16.30
N ASN A 285 -0.37 2.41 17.32
CA ASN A 285 -0.96 3.60 17.91
C ASN A 285 -0.05 4.82 17.66
N LEU A 286 -0.44 5.67 16.71
CA LEU A 286 0.35 6.84 16.29
C LEU A 286 0.04 8.12 17.07
N ARG A 287 -0.76 8.07 18.15
CA ARG A 287 -1.12 9.29 18.91
C ARG A 287 0.11 10.06 19.37
N HIS A 288 1.15 9.36 19.81
CA HIS A 288 2.42 9.94 20.28
C HIS A 288 3.52 9.95 19.22
N PHE A 289 3.19 9.79 17.93
CA PHE A 289 4.19 9.78 16.86
C PHE A 289 5.05 11.08 16.87
N PRO A 290 6.40 10.99 16.79
CA PRO A 290 7.25 9.81 16.50
C PRO A 290 7.78 9.04 17.73
N MET A 291 7.29 9.36 18.93
CA MET A 291 7.68 8.71 20.20
C MET A 291 6.71 7.56 20.55
N ASP A 292 6.17 6.90 19.53
CA ASP A 292 5.21 5.81 19.64
C ASP A 292 5.86 4.45 19.91
N SER A 293 5.05 3.55 20.45
CA SER A 293 5.32 2.11 20.54
C SER A 293 4.27 1.33 19.76
N MET A 294 4.67 0.20 19.18
CA MET A 294 3.77 -0.72 18.51
C MET A 294 3.95 -2.12 19.06
N THR A 295 2.86 -2.88 19.06
CA THR A 295 2.87 -4.28 19.49
C THR A 295 2.44 -5.16 18.34
N CYS A 296 3.29 -6.13 18.00
CA CYS A 296 3.01 -7.10 16.96
C CYS A 296 2.87 -8.47 17.61
N PHE A 297 1.91 -9.26 17.15
CA PHE A 297 1.61 -10.55 17.76
C PHE A 297 1.52 -11.65 16.70
N LEU A 298 1.96 -12.84 17.06
CA LEU A 298 1.85 -14.04 16.25
C LEU A 298 1.16 -15.10 17.09
N THR A 299 0.08 -15.67 16.55
CA THR A 299 -0.69 -16.73 17.22
C THR A 299 -0.49 -18.02 16.47
N PHE A 300 -0.02 -19.02 17.19
CA PHE A 300 0.31 -20.35 16.71
C PHE A 300 -0.66 -21.38 17.30
N THR A 301 -1.19 -22.28 16.48
CA THR A 301 -2.16 -23.30 16.92
C THR A 301 -2.13 -24.49 15.96
N SER A 302 -2.65 -25.65 16.40
CA SER A 302 -3.03 -26.76 15.54
C SER A 302 -4.21 -26.33 14.68
N TYR A 303 -4.17 -26.61 13.38
CA TYR A 303 -5.25 -26.21 12.47
C TYR A 303 -6.41 -27.19 12.48
N ASN A 304 -6.10 -28.49 12.53
CA ASN A 304 -7.08 -29.56 12.39
C ASN A 304 -7.57 -30.13 13.73
N TYR A 305 -6.69 -30.15 14.73
CA TYR A 305 -6.90 -30.90 15.97
C TYR A 305 -7.25 -30.00 17.13
N ASN A 306 -8.34 -30.29 17.83
CA ASN A 306 -8.78 -29.52 19.01
C ASN A 306 -8.02 -29.92 20.29
N ILE A 307 -8.32 -29.27 21.42
CA ILE A 307 -7.67 -29.57 22.71
C ILE A 307 -7.82 -31.03 23.19
N ARG A 308 -8.77 -31.81 22.68
CA ARG A 308 -8.93 -33.22 23.07
C ARG A 308 -7.98 -34.14 22.32
N GLU A 309 -7.50 -33.72 21.16
CA GLU A 309 -6.59 -34.48 20.30
C GLU A 309 -5.16 -33.99 20.43
N VAL A 310 -4.94 -32.67 20.38
CA VAL A 310 -3.62 -32.05 20.48
C VAL A 310 -3.66 -30.94 21.51
N ARG A 311 -2.84 -31.08 22.55
CA ARG A 311 -2.55 -30.02 23.52
C ARG A 311 -1.27 -29.31 23.14
N MET A 312 -1.33 -27.99 23.04
CA MET A 312 -0.16 -27.19 22.72
C MET A 312 0.28 -26.37 23.93
N ASN A 313 1.56 -26.48 24.27
CA ASN A 313 2.17 -25.74 25.37
C ASN A 313 3.49 -25.13 24.92
N TRP A 314 3.87 -24.02 25.55
CA TRP A 314 5.20 -23.43 25.37
C TRP A 314 6.27 -24.34 25.99
N ASN A 315 7.46 -24.34 25.39
CA ASN A 315 8.58 -25.11 25.92
C ASN A 315 9.23 -24.37 27.10
N ASP A 316 9.15 -24.94 28.31
CA ASP A 316 9.74 -24.36 29.51
C ASP A 316 11.21 -24.79 29.68
N PRO A 317 12.12 -23.91 30.15
CA PRO A 317 11.89 -22.55 30.65
C PRO A 317 12.01 -21.44 29.57
N LEU A 318 12.31 -21.79 28.31
CA LEU A 318 12.59 -20.82 27.25
C LEU A 318 11.66 -20.99 26.03
N PRO A 319 10.44 -20.43 26.08
CA PRO A 319 9.47 -20.51 24.98
C PRO A 319 9.91 -19.81 23.70
N VAL A 320 10.59 -18.67 23.86
CA VAL A 320 11.04 -17.81 22.75
C VAL A 320 12.50 -17.48 22.97
N GLN A 321 13.34 -17.83 21.99
CA GLN A 321 14.78 -17.58 22.03
C GLN A 321 15.19 -16.61 20.92
N ILE A 322 15.95 -15.58 21.29
CA ILE A 322 16.49 -14.59 20.35
C ILE A 322 17.97 -14.93 20.16
N TYR A 323 18.30 -15.61 19.06
CA TYR A 323 19.68 -16.04 18.75
C TYR A 323 20.62 -14.89 18.41
N LYS A 324 20.07 -13.77 17.93
CA LYS A 324 20.81 -12.56 17.57
C LYS A 324 19.99 -11.35 17.96
N GLU A 325 20.65 -10.32 18.51
CA GLU A 325 20.00 -9.04 18.79
C GLU A 325 19.25 -8.53 17.55
N ILE A 326 17.95 -8.23 17.75
CA ILE A 326 17.08 -7.77 16.69
C ILE A 326 17.32 -6.27 16.49
N GLU A 327 18.23 -5.95 15.58
CA GLU A 327 18.49 -4.57 15.17
C GLU A 327 17.65 -4.20 13.95
N LEU A 328 16.66 -3.34 14.15
CA LEU A 328 15.88 -2.72 13.08
C LEU A 328 16.32 -1.26 12.91
N PRO A 329 16.42 -0.73 11.68
CA PRO A 329 16.84 0.66 11.45
C PRO A 329 15.95 1.70 12.16
N ASP A 330 14.63 1.48 12.14
CA ASP A 330 13.63 2.43 12.65
C ASP A 330 13.08 2.07 14.04
N PHE A 331 13.38 0.87 14.54
CA PHE A 331 12.74 0.33 15.75
C PHE A 331 13.74 -0.38 16.67
N THR A 332 13.44 -0.38 17.96
CA THR A 332 14.13 -1.20 18.96
C THR A 332 13.12 -2.13 19.61
N LEU A 333 13.46 -3.41 19.71
CA LEU A 333 12.68 -4.34 20.53
C LEU A 333 12.83 -3.93 22.01
N MET A 334 11.70 -3.71 22.69
CA MET A 334 11.69 -3.33 24.11
C MET A 334 11.47 -4.54 25.00
N ASN A 335 10.45 -5.32 24.69
CA ASN A 335 10.10 -6.54 25.40
C ASN A 335 9.33 -7.48 24.49
N PHE A 336 9.21 -8.72 24.92
CA PHE A 336 8.26 -9.67 24.38
C PHE A 336 7.57 -10.40 25.53
N SER A 337 6.38 -10.91 25.26
CA SER A 337 5.59 -11.73 26.19
C SER A 337 4.96 -12.88 25.43
N TYR A 338 4.65 -13.96 26.12
CA TYR A 338 4.00 -15.12 25.55
C TYR A 338 2.88 -15.55 26.48
N VAL A 339 1.78 -16.03 25.89
CA VAL A 339 0.61 -16.53 26.60
C VAL A 339 0.07 -17.75 25.87
N THR A 340 -0.56 -18.64 26.62
CA THR A 340 -1.40 -19.72 26.08
C THR A 340 -2.84 -19.41 26.42
N VAL A 341 -3.72 -19.39 25.42
CA VAL A 341 -5.14 -19.03 25.58
C VAL A 341 -5.98 -20.13 24.96
N VAL A 342 -6.96 -20.65 25.70
CA VAL A 342 -7.97 -21.55 25.14
C VAL A 342 -9.01 -20.73 24.40
N LYS A 343 -9.19 -20.99 23.11
CA LYS A 343 -10.11 -20.26 22.25
C LYS A 343 -11.22 -21.18 21.74
N GLY A 344 -12.46 -20.78 21.98
CA GLY A 344 -13.65 -21.45 21.45
C GLY A 344 -13.92 -21.07 19.99
N TYR A 345 -14.00 -22.08 19.14
CA TYR A 345 -14.40 -22.05 17.74
C TYR A 345 -15.69 -22.84 17.54
N ALA A 346 -16.33 -22.70 16.38
CA ALA A 346 -17.57 -23.42 16.06
C ALA A 346 -17.43 -24.95 16.15
N ALA A 347 -16.22 -25.47 15.93
CA ALA A 347 -15.91 -26.90 15.95
C ALA A 347 -15.41 -27.43 17.32
N GLY A 348 -15.34 -26.58 18.35
CA GLY A 348 -14.76 -26.91 19.66
C GLY A 348 -13.71 -25.90 20.14
N ASP A 349 -12.89 -26.30 21.12
CA ASP A 349 -11.87 -25.44 21.73
C ASP A 349 -10.46 -25.79 21.24
N TRP A 350 -9.62 -24.77 21.02
CA TRP A 350 -8.23 -24.88 20.58
C TRP A 350 -7.28 -24.17 21.56
N ASP A 351 -6.06 -24.68 21.70
CA ASP A 351 -4.98 -24.00 22.42
C ASP A 351 -4.27 -23.01 21.47
N GLU A 352 -4.37 -21.72 21.74
CA GLU A 352 -3.67 -20.66 21.01
C GLU A 352 -2.42 -20.20 21.75
N LEU A 353 -1.26 -20.36 21.12
CA LEU A 353 0.03 -19.91 21.63
C LEU A 353 0.34 -18.56 20.99
N THR A 354 0.15 -17.48 21.75
CA THR A 354 0.39 -16.12 21.27
C THR A 354 1.68 -15.55 21.83
N VAL A 355 2.58 -15.12 20.95
CA VAL A 355 3.74 -14.29 21.31
C VAL A 355 3.49 -12.85 20.87
N SER A 356 3.76 -11.90 21.76
CA SER A 356 3.63 -10.47 21.53
C SER A 356 4.98 -9.77 21.68
N PHE A 357 5.40 -9.04 20.65
CA PHE A 357 6.63 -8.26 20.61
C PHE A 357 6.28 -6.77 20.64
N THR A 358 6.87 -6.03 21.58
CA THR A 358 6.70 -4.58 21.67
C THR A 358 7.94 -3.88 21.13
N PHE A 359 7.73 -3.04 20.12
CA PHE A 359 8.76 -2.23 19.50
C PHE A 359 8.56 -0.75 19.83
N LYS A 360 9.68 -0.05 20.07
CA LYS A 360 9.71 1.41 20.23
C LYS A 360 10.40 2.04 19.03
N ARG A 361 9.86 3.15 18.52
CA ARG A 361 10.44 3.85 17.37
C ARG A 361 11.71 4.62 17.75
N ARG A 362 12.71 4.59 16.88
CA ARG A 362 13.89 5.47 16.96
C ARG A 362 13.53 6.84 16.37
N TYR A 363 13.35 7.85 17.23
CA TYR A 363 12.84 9.16 16.81
C TYR A 363 13.92 10.12 16.26
N GLY A 364 15.21 9.77 16.34
CA GLY A 364 16.33 10.66 16.01
C GLY A 364 16.27 11.25 14.59
N TRP A 365 15.91 10.42 13.60
CA TRP A 365 15.74 10.88 12.22
C TRP A 365 14.62 11.94 12.09
N TYR A 366 13.49 11.72 12.76
CA TYR A 366 12.36 12.65 12.75
C TYR A 366 12.69 13.98 13.45
N LEU A 367 13.51 13.94 14.50
CA LEU A 367 14.00 15.15 15.16
C LEU A 367 14.82 16.01 14.20
N LEU A 368 15.82 15.40 13.54
CA LEU A 368 16.76 16.12 12.66
C LEU A 368 16.11 16.59 11.36
N GLN A 369 15.25 15.77 10.74
CA GLN A 369 14.65 16.06 9.43
C GLN A 369 13.28 16.73 9.51
N GLY A 370 12.56 16.54 10.62
CA GLY A 370 11.22 17.09 10.83
C GLY A 370 11.21 18.29 11.78
N TYR A 371 11.67 18.11 13.01
CA TYR A 371 11.53 19.13 14.06
C TYR A 371 12.49 20.31 13.91
N ILE A 372 13.78 20.07 13.64
CA ILE A 372 14.76 21.15 13.51
C ILE A 372 14.44 22.10 12.32
N PRO A 373 14.14 21.62 11.10
CA PRO A 373 13.85 22.51 9.98
C PRO A 373 12.54 23.30 10.15
N THR A 374 11.53 22.69 10.77
CA THR A 374 10.25 23.37 11.05
C THR A 374 10.44 24.47 12.10
N TYR A 375 11.24 24.21 13.13
CA TYR A 375 11.64 25.22 14.11
C TYR A 375 12.32 26.40 13.42
N LEU A 376 13.37 26.17 12.62
CA LEU A 376 14.07 27.23 11.87
C LEU A 376 13.13 28.02 10.95
N THR A 377 12.15 27.37 10.33
CA THR A 377 11.15 28.03 9.47
C THR A 377 10.28 29.02 10.25
N VAL A 378 9.93 28.70 11.49
CA VAL A 378 9.22 29.63 12.39
C VAL A 378 10.12 30.81 12.78
N PHE A 379 11.43 30.62 13.03
CA PHE A 379 12.34 31.75 13.27
C PHE A 379 12.45 32.68 12.07
N ILE A 380 12.49 32.12 10.85
CA ILE A 380 12.52 32.91 9.63
C ILE A 380 11.26 33.78 9.52
N SER A 381 10.10 33.31 10.00
CA SER A 381 8.88 34.11 9.98
C SER A 381 8.88 35.29 10.98
N TRP A 382 9.86 35.37 11.89
CA TRP A 382 10.03 36.51 12.81
C TRP A 382 10.95 37.60 12.27
N ILE A 383 11.77 37.31 11.26
CA ILE A 383 12.66 38.28 10.62
C ILE A 383 11.91 39.53 10.12
N PRO A 384 10.69 39.42 9.52
CA PRO A 384 9.92 40.57 9.07
C PRO A 384 9.65 41.63 10.16
N PHE A 385 9.55 41.24 11.42
CA PHE A 385 9.32 42.17 12.55
C PHE A 385 10.47 43.16 12.75
N TYR A 386 11.69 42.78 12.36
CA TYR A 386 12.88 43.62 12.48
C TYR A 386 13.12 44.51 11.26
N LEU A 387 12.41 44.29 10.15
CA LEU A 387 12.53 45.11 8.94
C LEU A 387 11.75 46.41 9.09
N SER A 388 12.06 47.44 8.31
CA SER A 388 11.25 48.68 8.29
C SER A 388 9.83 48.42 7.75
N PRO A 389 8.78 49.07 8.29
CA PRO A 389 7.41 49.01 7.75
C PRO A 389 7.29 49.38 6.27
N SER A 390 8.21 50.20 5.75
CA SER A 390 8.24 50.62 4.34
C SER A 390 8.65 49.50 3.36
N ALA A 391 9.29 48.42 3.84
CA ALA A 391 9.80 47.33 3.00
C ALA A 391 8.78 46.19 2.81
N LEU A 392 7.55 46.53 2.37
CA LEU A 392 6.42 45.60 2.31
C LEU A 392 6.72 44.35 1.44
N ALA A 393 7.35 44.54 0.28
CA ALA A 393 7.66 43.44 -0.65
C ALA A 393 8.57 42.36 -0.02
N ALA A 394 9.62 42.79 0.70
CA ALA A 394 10.56 41.88 1.36
C ALA A 394 9.87 41.11 2.50
N ARG A 395 9.07 41.79 3.32
CA ARG A 395 8.32 41.19 4.44
C ARG A 395 7.31 40.13 3.95
N THR A 396 6.57 40.41 2.87
CA THR A 396 5.62 39.47 2.27
C THR A 396 6.33 38.26 1.69
N MET A 397 7.44 38.46 0.97
CA MET A 397 8.19 37.36 0.35
C MET A 397 8.72 36.36 1.37
N ILE A 398 9.34 36.84 2.47
CA ILE A 398 9.88 35.98 3.53
C ILE A 398 8.76 35.17 4.19
N SER A 399 7.64 35.81 4.52
CA SER A 399 6.52 35.19 5.24
C SER A 399 5.79 34.15 4.40
N VAL A 400 5.53 34.45 3.12
CA VAL A 400 4.88 33.50 2.19
C VAL A 400 5.78 32.30 1.90
N ASN A 401 7.08 32.51 1.70
CA ASN A 401 8.03 31.42 1.49
C ASN A 401 8.17 30.53 2.73
N ALA A 402 8.14 31.10 3.94
CA ALA A 402 8.12 30.33 5.18
C ALA A 402 6.86 29.45 5.28
N LEU A 403 5.68 30.00 4.95
CA LEU A 403 4.42 29.25 4.95
C LEU A 403 4.44 28.10 3.93
N LEU A 404 4.95 28.36 2.72
CA LEU A 404 5.09 27.35 1.67
C LEU A 404 6.05 26.23 2.10
N ALA A 405 7.21 26.60 2.67
CA ALA A 405 8.18 25.64 3.20
C ALA A 405 7.58 24.75 4.30
N MET A 406 6.85 25.35 5.25
CA MET A 406 6.19 24.62 6.33
C MET A 406 5.11 23.65 5.80
N THR A 407 4.31 24.10 4.83
CA THR A 407 3.26 23.28 4.20
C THR A 407 3.86 22.11 3.40
N PHE A 408 4.96 22.35 2.70
CA PHE A 408 5.68 21.31 1.97
C PHE A 408 6.28 20.26 2.92
N GLN A 409 6.92 20.69 4.01
CA GLN A 409 7.48 19.79 5.02
C GLN A 409 6.38 18.93 5.67
N PHE A 410 5.23 19.52 6.02
CA PHE A 410 4.08 18.78 6.54
C PHE A 410 3.60 17.71 5.55
N GLY A 411 3.49 18.08 4.27
CA GLY A 411 3.12 17.17 3.19
C GLY A 411 4.10 16.01 3.02
N ASN A 412 5.41 16.25 3.15
CA ASN A 412 6.44 15.21 3.05
C ASN A 412 6.32 14.18 4.19
N VAL A 413 6.11 14.66 5.42
CA VAL A 413 5.96 13.80 6.59
C VAL A 413 4.69 12.93 6.52
N ILE A 414 3.55 13.52 6.14
CA ILE A 414 2.28 12.78 6.04
C ILE A 414 2.32 11.69 4.96
N ARG A 415 3.05 11.91 3.86
CA ARG A 415 3.14 10.93 2.77
C ARG A 415 3.77 9.61 3.21
N ASN A 416 4.67 9.66 4.19
CA ASN A 416 5.37 8.48 4.70
C ASN A 416 4.63 7.79 5.84
N LEU A 417 3.49 8.34 6.29
CA LEU A 417 2.70 7.81 7.39
C LEU A 417 1.39 7.20 6.90
N PRO A 418 0.93 6.12 7.56
CA PRO A 418 -0.38 5.56 7.26
C PRO A 418 -1.48 6.55 7.66
N ARG A 419 -2.57 6.55 6.89
CA ARG A 419 -3.72 7.42 7.18
C ARG A 419 -4.50 6.88 8.36
N VAL A 420 -4.57 7.67 9.42
CA VAL A 420 -5.37 7.43 10.64
C VAL A 420 -6.35 8.56 10.84
N ASN A 421 -7.47 8.29 11.52
CA ASN A 421 -8.56 9.25 11.73
C ASN A 421 -8.42 10.11 13.00
N TYR A 422 -7.47 9.78 13.87
CA TYR A 422 -7.19 10.53 15.10
C TYR A 422 -6.00 11.50 14.92
N VAL A 423 -5.98 12.54 15.76
CA VAL A 423 -4.90 13.53 15.81
C VAL A 423 -3.62 12.91 16.38
N LYS A 424 -2.50 13.16 15.72
CA LYS A 424 -1.16 12.73 16.14
C LYS A 424 -0.41 13.94 16.72
N ALA A 425 0.55 13.70 17.63
CA ALA A 425 1.39 14.75 18.19
C ALA A 425 2.09 15.61 17.11
N ILE A 426 2.55 14.97 16.03
CA ILE A 426 3.14 15.69 14.90
C ILE A 426 2.15 16.60 14.15
N ASP A 427 0.87 16.23 14.08
CA ASP A 427 -0.14 17.08 13.43
C ASP A 427 -0.30 18.38 14.22
N VAL A 428 -0.31 18.31 15.56
CA VAL A 428 -0.37 19.48 16.45
C VAL A 428 0.86 20.36 16.28
N TRP A 429 2.06 19.76 16.20
CA TRP A 429 3.30 20.49 15.95
C TRP A 429 3.26 21.28 14.63
N PHE A 430 2.87 20.64 13.52
CA PHE A 430 2.81 21.32 12.23
C PHE A 430 1.68 22.34 12.14
N LEU A 431 0.48 22.03 12.65
CA LEU A 431 -0.65 22.95 12.63
C LEU A 431 -0.39 24.18 13.49
N SER A 432 0.24 24.03 14.65
CA SER A 432 0.64 25.16 15.48
C SER A 432 1.69 26.02 14.77
N GLY A 433 2.71 25.44 14.16
CA GLY A 433 3.72 26.19 13.39
C GLY A 433 3.13 26.93 12.18
N ILE A 434 2.23 26.29 11.42
CA ILE A 434 1.49 26.93 10.33
C ILE A 434 0.63 28.09 10.88
N GLY A 435 -0.04 27.88 12.01
CA GLY A 435 -0.82 28.91 12.70
C GLY A 435 0.03 30.12 13.10
N PHE A 436 1.23 29.90 13.65
CA PHE A 436 2.15 30.99 14.01
C PHE A 436 2.59 31.81 12.79
N ILE A 437 3.00 31.15 11.71
CA ILE A 437 3.41 31.83 10.46
C ILE A 437 2.22 32.57 9.83
N PHE A 438 1.01 32.02 9.94
CA PHE A 438 -0.19 32.69 9.47
C PHE A 438 -0.49 33.96 10.28
N MET A 439 -0.29 33.93 11.61
CA MET A 439 -0.44 35.11 12.45
C MET A 439 0.59 36.21 12.12
N THR A 440 1.83 35.86 11.73
CA THR A 440 2.81 36.87 11.27
C THR A 440 2.38 37.51 9.95
N LEU A 441 1.72 36.79 9.06
CA LEU A 441 1.13 37.35 7.84
C LEU A 441 -0.06 38.29 8.12
N LEU A 442 -0.89 37.96 9.11
CA LEU A 442 -1.98 38.84 9.54
C LEU A 442 -1.44 40.15 10.14
N GLU A 443 -0.41 40.07 10.98
CA GLU A 443 0.27 41.26 11.51
C GLU A 443 0.78 42.16 10.37
N LEU A 444 1.43 41.57 9.36
CA LEU A 444 1.92 42.30 8.20
C LEU A 444 0.80 43.02 7.44
N ALA A 445 -0.36 42.37 7.28
CA ALA A 445 -1.52 42.97 6.63
C ALA A 445 -2.06 44.16 7.43
N VAL A 446 -2.10 44.05 8.77
CA VAL A 446 -2.53 45.14 9.67
C VAL A 446 -1.56 46.31 9.62
N VAL A 447 -0.25 46.07 9.72
CA VAL A 447 0.78 47.13 9.66
C VAL A 447 0.79 47.80 8.28
N GLY A 448 0.66 47.03 7.21
CA GLY A 448 0.56 47.56 5.85
C GLY A 448 -0.64 48.48 5.66
N PHE A 449 -1.80 48.11 6.24
CA PHE A 449 -3.00 48.95 6.21
C PHE A 449 -2.84 50.24 7.03
N ALA A 450 -2.28 50.14 8.25
CA ALA A 450 -2.04 51.30 9.11
C ALA A 450 -1.07 52.30 8.47
N THR A 451 0.05 51.82 7.93
CA THR A 451 1.05 52.66 7.26
C THR A 451 0.47 53.41 6.06
N ARG A 452 -0.39 52.76 5.26
CA ARG A 452 -1.07 53.39 4.13
C ARG A 452 -2.02 54.51 4.58
N ASN A 453 -2.71 54.33 5.70
CA ASN A 453 -3.60 55.35 6.25
C ASN A 453 -2.82 56.57 6.77
N ASP A 454 -1.67 56.35 7.42
CA ASP A 454 -0.78 57.43 7.88
C ASP A 454 -0.18 58.22 6.71
N GLU A 455 0.24 57.54 5.64
CA GLU A 455 0.69 58.20 4.40
C GLU A 455 -0.43 59.03 3.76
N SER A 456 -1.65 58.51 3.75
CA SER A 456 -2.82 59.23 3.22
C SER A 456 -3.18 60.47 4.04
N ALA A 457 -3.17 60.35 5.37
CA ALA A 457 -3.44 61.46 6.29
C ALA A 457 -2.35 62.55 6.23
N SER A 458 -1.08 62.16 6.19
CA SER A 458 0.04 63.09 6.06
C SER A 458 0.07 63.78 4.67
N GLY A 459 -0.32 63.07 3.61
CA GLY A 459 -0.54 63.63 2.27
C GLY A 459 -1.62 64.72 2.24
N GLN A 460 -2.78 64.47 2.85
CA GLN A 460 -3.85 65.46 2.95
C GLN A 460 -3.46 66.70 3.77
N MET A 461 -2.71 66.52 4.86
CA MET A 461 -2.15 67.62 5.65
C MET A 461 -1.15 68.47 4.86
N ARG A 462 -0.25 67.83 4.07
CA ARG A 462 0.70 68.52 3.20
C ARG A 462 0.00 69.31 2.10
N ASP A 463 -1.02 68.75 1.46
CA ASP A 463 -1.79 69.44 0.41
C ASP A 463 -2.58 70.63 0.98
N SER A 464 -3.16 70.48 2.17
CA SER A 464 -3.83 71.57 2.90
C SER A 464 -2.86 72.73 3.24
N ARG A 465 -1.62 72.42 3.67
CA ARG A 465 -0.58 73.44 3.89
C ARG A 465 -0.12 74.11 2.59
N ARG A 466 -0.05 73.36 1.47
CA ARG A 466 0.33 73.89 0.15
C ARG A 466 -0.74 74.84 -0.38
N LYS A 467 -2.02 74.48 -0.28
CA LYS A 467 -3.16 75.36 -0.64
C LYS A 467 -3.19 76.64 0.19
N LYS A 468 -2.92 76.58 1.50
CA LYS A 468 -2.75 77.78 2.34
C LYS A 468 -1.60 78.68 1.84
N LYS A 469 -0.42 78.13 1.55
CA LYS A 469 0.72 78.92 1.02
C LYS A 469 0.43 79.57 -0.33
N VAL A 470 -0.24 78.86 -1.26
CA VAL A 470 -0.64 79.41 -2.57
C VAL A 470 -1.68 80.51 -2.43
N GLY A 471 -2.70 80.33 -1.59
CA GLY A 471 -3.70 81.37 -1.29
C GLY A 471 -3.08 82.63 -0.66
N THR A 472 -2.05 82.47 0.18
CA THR A 472 -1.31 83.59 0.77
C THR A 472 -0.48 84.35 -0.28
N ARG A 473 0.17 83.62 -1.21
CA ARG A 473 0.92 84.21 -2.33
C ARG A 473 0.00 84.97 -3.30
N LEU A 474 -1.16 84.40 -3.64
CA LEU A 474 -2.16 85.06 -4.49
C LEU A 474 -2.71 86.33 -3.83
N ARG A 475 -3.00 86.32 -2.52
CA ARG A 475 -3.38 87.53 -1.77
C ARG A 475 -2.31 88.61 -1.81
N HIS A 476 -1.04 88.25 -1.67
CA HIS A 476 0.08 89.19 -1.77
C HIS A 476 0.21 89.77 -3.19
N SER A 477 0.04 88.94 -4.22
CA SER A 477 0.08 89.39 -5.62
C SER A 477 -1.10 90.30 -5.97
N TYR A 478 -2.30 90.02 -5.45
CA TYR A 478 -3.49 90.86 -5.63
C TYR A 478 -3.36 92.20 -4.90
N PHE A 479 -2.77 92.22 -3.70
CA PHE A 479 -2.45 93.45 -2.96
C PHE A 479 -1.44 94.32 -3.72
N ASN A 480 -0.39 93.73 -4.30
CA ASN A 480 0.60 94.46 -5.10
C ASN A 480 -0.01 94.98 -6.43
N PHE A 481 -0.89 94.20 -7.07
CA PHE A 481 -1.60 94.65 -8.28
C PHE A 481 -2.54 95.84 -8.00
N ARG A 482 -3.30 95.79 -6.91
CA ARG A 482 -4.16 96.93 -6.47
C ARG A 482 -3.35 98.17 -6.10
N ARG A 483 -2.15 97.99 -5.52
CA ARG A 483 -1.26 99.10 -5.17
C ARG A 483 -0.71 99.81 -6.42
N ASN A 484 -0.47 99.08 -7.50
CA ASN A 484 0.00 99.65 -8.78
C ASN A 484 -1.11 100.34 -9.60
N GLN A 485 -2.39 100.00 -9.40
CA GLN A 485 -3.52 100.69 -10.06
C GLN A 485 -3.91 102.02 -9.40
N ASN A 486 -3.43 102.31 -8.19
CA ASN A 486 -3.68 103.59 -7.50
C ASN A 486 -2.56 104.62 -7.73
N LEU A 487 -1.63 104.35 -8.66
CA LEU A 487 -0.45 105.18 -8.95
C LEU A 487 -0.40 105.70 -10.40
N SER A 488 -1.53 105.62 -11.13
CA SER A 488 -1.70 106.16 -12.49
C SER A 488 -2.52 107.43 -12.51
#